data_AF-A0AA51UGW9-F1
#
_entry.id   AF-A0AA51UGW9-F1
#
_cell.length_a   1.000
_cell.length_b   1.000
_cell.length_c   1.000
_cell.angle_alpha   90.00
_cell.angle_beta   90.00
_cell.angle_gamma   90.00
#
_symmetry.space_group_name_H-M   'P 1'
#
loop_
_entity.id
_entity.type
_entity.pdbx_description
1 polymer ?
#
loop_
_entity_poly.entity_id
_entity_poly.type
_entity_poly.pdbx_seq_one_letter_code
_entity_poly.pdbx_strand_id
1 'polypeptide(L)'
;MKYKLILVLFLAVILLVGAPMTSAKSSFLSSFNNYYDTGDTRLDSCVICHTGPNGGSLNSYGRASGGNFVSIEDRDSDGDGFSNIDEINALTFPGDANDFPEPVPELISEPIDNVTEAPVEEMIDNQSIEEPIVNETQEETTTEEQSEETTTEQQSPGFEVILAIAGILSVVYLKRK
;
A
#
# COMPACT_ATOMS: atom_id res chain seq x y z
N MET A 1 43.20 -19.23 26.32
CA MET A 1 42.97 -19.42 24.86
C MET A 1 41.50 -19.72 24.54
N LYS A 2 40.84 -20.63 25.26
CA LYS A 2 39.42 -21.00 25.02
C LYS A 2 38.41 -19.84 25.12
N TYR A 3 38.58 -18.92 26.08
CA TYR A 3 37.69 -17.76 26.23
C TYR A 3 37.80 -16.73 25.10
N LYS A 4 38.98 -16.61 24.46
CA LYS A 4 39.17 -15.72 23.29
C LYS A 4 38.44 -16.28 22.07
N LEU A 5 38.50 -17.60 21.86
CA LEU A 5 37.73 -18.29 20.82
C LEU A 5 36.22 -18.18 21.05
N ILE A 6 35.75 -18.30 22.29
CA ILE A 6 34.34 -18.14 22.64
C ILE A 6 33.86 -16.70 22.40
N LEU A 7 34.66 -15.69 22.77
CA LEU A 7 34.29 -14.28 22.58
C LEU A 7 34.23 -13.92 21.09
N VAL A 8 35.16 -14.41 20.27
CA VAL A 8 35.14 -14.24 18.81
C VAL A 8 33.92 -14.92 18.19
N LEU A 9 33.59 -16.14 18.63
CA LEU A 9 32.40 -16.85 18.15
C LEU A 9 31.10 -16.11 18.51
N PHE A 10 31.01 -15.58 19.74
CA PHE A 10 29.84 -14.84 20.20
C PHE A 10 29.64 -13.53 19.42
N LEU A 11 30.73 -12.82 19.14
CA LEU A 11 30.70 -11.57 18.37
C LEU A 11 30.35 -11.83 16.89
N ALA A 12 30.76 -12.96 16.33
CA ALA A 12 30.36 -13.41 15.00
C ALA A 12 28.86 -13.75 14.91
N VAL A 13 28.29 -14.36 15.96
CA VAL A 13 26.84 -14.65 16.02
C VAL A 13 26.01 -13.37 16.13
N ILE A 14 26.44 -12.39 16.94
CA ILE A 14 25.75 -11.10 17.07
C ILE A 14 25.70 -10.36 15.73
N LEU A 15 26.79 -10.37 14.96
CA LEU A 15 26.84 -9.78 13.63
C LEU A 15 25.91 -10.47 12.62
N LEU A 16 25.63 -11.77 12.80
CA LEU A 16 24.77 -12.54 11.90
C LEU A 16 23.27 -12.36 12.18
N VAL A 17 22.89 -12.05 13.42
CA VAL A 17 21.49 -11.85 13.84
C VAL A 17 20.99 -10.42 13.58
N GLY A 18 21.90 -9.46 13.35
CA GLY A 18 21.56 -8.05 13.15
C GLY A 18 21.13 -7.63 11.74
N ALA A 19 20.94 -8.56 10.80
CA ALA A 19 20.49 -8.20 9.46
C ALA A 19 19.04 -7.67 9.51
N PRO A 20 18.76 -6.43 9.05
CA PRO A 20 17.40 -5.94 9.00
C PRO A 20 16.60 -6.81 8.02
N MET A 21 15.55 -7.46 8.53
CA MET A 21 14.57 -8.13 7.68
C MET A 21 13.78 -7.04 6.94
N THR A 22 14.16 -6.75 5.71
CA THR A 22 13.37 -5.88 4.83
C THR A 22 12.21 -6.69 4.29
N SER A 23 11.06 -6.66 4.96
CA SER A 23 9.85 -7.26 4.42
C SER A 23 9.25 -6.31 3.39
N ALA A 24 9.20 -6.72 2.11
CA ALA A 24 8.32 -6.11 1.13
C ALA A 24 6.88 -6.51 1.53
N LYS A 25 6.16 -5.60 2.19
CA LYS A 25 4.83 -5.93 2.72
C LYS A 25 3.75 -5.57 1.70
N SER A 26 3.08 -6.58 1.17
CA SER A 26 1.84 -6.44 0.39
C SER A 26 0.79 -5.58 1.08
N SER A 27 0.83 -5.48 2.41
CA SER A 27 -0.05 -4.61 3.20
C SER A 27 0.03 -3.12 2.81
N PHE A 28 1.17 -2.63 2.28
CA PHE A 28 1.25 -1.25 1.82
C PHE A 28 0.39 -1.00 0.59
N LEU A 29 0.37 -1.95 -0.35
CA LEU A 29 -0.49 -1.86 -1.52
C LEU A 29 -1.96 -1.90 -1.09
N SER A 30 -2.34 -2.79 -0.18
CA SER A 30 -3.70 -2.82 0.37
C SER A 30 -4.07 -1.51 1.07
N SER A 31 -3.17 -0.92 1.87
CA SER A 31 -3.43 0.37 2.51
C SER A 31 -3.57 1.51 1.49
N PHE A 32 -2.74 1.51 0.45
CA PHE A 32 -2.82 2.49 -0.64
C PHE A 32 -4.17 2.38 -1.36
N ASN A 33 -4.54 1.17 -1.80
CA ASN A 33 -5.80 0.93 -2.51
C ASN A 33 -7.03 1.29 -1.67
N ASN A 34 -7.04 0.95 -0.38
CA ASN A 34 -8.14 1.30 0.51
C ASN A 34 -8.24 2.81 0.76
N TYR A 35 -7.11 3.53 0.75
CA TYR A 35 -7.10 4.97 1.02
C TYR A 35 -7.58 5.78 -0.19
N TYR A 36 -7.11 5.43 -1.39
CA TYR A 36 -7.46 6.14 -2.63
C TYR A 36 -8.59 5.50 -3.43
N ASP A 37 -9.18 4.41 -2.93
CA ASP A 37 -10.21 3.62 -3.63
C ASP A 37 -9.75 3.12 -5.02
N THR A 38 -8.48 2.70 -5.12
CA THR A 38 -7.86 2.27 -6.39
C THR A 38 -7.85 0.76 -6.59
N GLY A 39 -8.61 0.01 -5.78
CA GLY A 39 -8.76 -1.44 -5.94
C GLY A 39 -9.25 -1.80 -7.35
N ASP A 40 -8.74 -2.89 -7.91
CA ASP A 40 -9.06 -3.36 -9.28
C ASP A 40 -8.73 -2.36 -10.42
N THR A 41 -8.03 -1.26 -10.13
CA THR A 41 -7.51 -0.33 -11.16
C THR A 41 -6.10 -0.73 -11.56
N ARG A 42 -5.51 -0.03 -12.54
CA ARG A 42 -4.10 -0.25 -12.89
C ARG A 42 -3.14 0.10 -11.75
N LEU A 43 -3.56 0.94 -10.79
CA LEU A 43 -2.77 1.32 -9.62
C LEU A 43 -2.79 0.23 -8.53
N ASP A 44 -3.71 -0.75 -8.60
CA ASP A 44 -3.69 -1.97 -7.78
C ASP A 44 -2.59 -2.93 -8.25
N SER A 45 -1.36 -2.46 -8.19
CA SER A 45 -0.19 -3.17 -8.68
C SER A 45 1.05 -2.74 -7.91
N CYS A 46 2.01 -3.65 -7.73
CA CYS A 46 3.30 -3.30 -7.13
C CYS A 46 4.03 -2.19 -7.89
N VAL A 47 3.68 -1.96 -9.16
CA VAL A 47 4.25 -0.90 -10.00
C VAL A 47 4.04 0.49 -9.43
N ILE A 48 3.02 0.71 -8.59
CA ILE A 48 2.81 2.01 -7.93
C ILE A 48 4.04 2.46 -7.13
N CYS A 49 4.72 1.54 -6.45
CA CYS A 49 5.89 1.82 -5.62
C CYS A 49 7.20 1.27 -6.19
N HIS A 50 7.14 0.32 -7.13
CA HIS A 50 8.28 -0.42 -7.65
C HIS A 50 8.41 -0.29 -9.15
N THR A 51 9.61 -0.54 -9.67
CA THR A 51 9.87 -0.53 -11.12
C THR A 51 9.36 -1.78 -11.84
N GLY A 52 8.66 -2.70 -11.15
CA GLY A 52 8.24 -3.98 -11.72
C GLY A 52 7.01 -4.59 -11.05
N PRO A 53 6.28 -5.47 -11.76
CA PRO A 53 4.98 -5.99 -11.31
C PRO A 53 5.07 -6.95 -10.12
N ASN A 54 6.25 -7.55 -9.90
CA ASN A 54 6.52 -8.43 -8.75
C ASN A 54 7.28 -7.70 -7.63
N GLY A 55 7.26 -6.35 -7.64
CA GLY A 55 8.05 -5.51 -6.75
C GLY A 55 9.49 -5.32 -7.24
N GLY A 56 10.43 -5.20 -6.29
CA GLY A 56 11.86 -5.03 -6.55
C GLY A 56 12.38 -3.67 -6.12
N SER A 57 13.18 -3.02 -6.97
CA SER A 57 13.65 -1.65 -6.72
C SER A 57 12.48 -0.68 -6.63
N LEU A 58 12.56 0.28 -5.71
CA LEU A 58 11.57 1.35 -5.60
C LEU A 58 11.70 2.29 -6.80
N ASN A 59 10.55 2.70 -7.37
CA ASN A 59 10.48 3.79 -8.35
C ASN A 59 10.64 5.16 -7.64
N SER A 60 10.47 6.26 -8.36
CA SER A 60 10.58 7.63 -7.81
C SER A 60 9.64 7.84 -6.62
N TYR A 61 8.36 7.53 -6.83
CA TYR A 61 7.30 7.64 -5.85
C TYR A 61 7.52 6.78 -4.59
N GLY A 62 7.84 5.49 -4.77
CA GLY A 62 8.11 4.56 -3.68
C GLY A 62 9.31 4.99 -2.81
N ARG A 63 10.35 5.59 -3.42
CA ARG A 63 11.47 6.17 -2.67
C ARG A 63 11.07 7.44 -1.93
N ALA A 64 10.24 8.29 -2.54
CA ALA A 64 9.79 9.54 -1.96
C ALA A 64 8.84 9.32 -0.77
N SER A 65 7.93 8.35 -0.88
CA SER A 65 6.92 8.09 0.16
C SER A 65 7.52 7.50 1.43
N GLY A 66 8.54 6.63 1.29
CA GLY A 66 9.07 5.87 2.42
C GLY A 66 7.98 5.05 3.16
N GLY A 67 6.88 4.73 2.49
CA GLY A 67 5.70 4.10 3.07
C GLY A 67 4.62 5.05 3.61
N ASN A 68 4.80 6.37 3.53
CA ASN A 68 3.78 7.37 3.87
C ASN A 68 3.37 8.17 2.63
N PHE A 69 2.42 7.63 1.86
CA PHE A 69 1.92 8.23 0.62
C PHE A 69 1.17 9.55 0.84
N VAL A 70 0.38 9.66 1.91
CA VAL A 70 -0.40 10.87 2.20
C VAL A 70 0.50 12.10 2.38
N SER A 71 1.67 11.93 3.01
CA SER A 71 2.59 13.05 3.26
C SER A 71 3.27 13.64 2.02
N ILE A 72 3.12 12.99 0.86
CA ILE A 72 3.77 13.41 -0.38
C ILE A 72 2.77 13.72 -1.50
N GLU A 73 1.46 13.75 -1.25
CA GLU A 73 0.43 13.99 -2.26
C GLU A 73 0.71 15.21 -3.15
N ASP A 74 1.11 16.34 -2.56
CA ASP A 74 1.41 17.59 -3.28
C ASP A 74 2.76 17.61 -4.02
N ARG A 75 3.54 16.52 -3.97
CA ARG A 75 4.86 16.44 -4.63
C ARG A 75 4.73 15.87 -6.03
N ASP A 76 5.60 16.32 -6.91
CA ASP A 76 5.89 15.66 -8.18
C ASP A 76 7.11 14.74 -7.95
N SER A 77 6.90 13.42 -7.92
CA SER A 77 7.96 12.49 -7.51
C SER A 77 8.88 12.09 -8.66
N ASP A 78 8.41 12.11 -9.90
CA ASP A 78 9.14 11.68 -11.09
C ASP A 78 9.53 12.81 -12.04
N GLY A 79 8.99 14.01 -11.82
CA GLY A 79 9.42 15.26 -12.44
C GLY A 79 8.69 15.61 -13.74
N ASP A 80 7.48 15.09 -13.95
CA ASP A 80 6.71 15.33 -15.17
C ASP A 80 5.80 16.57 -15.12
N GLY A 81 5.70 17.22 -13.96
CA GLY A 81 4.92 18.42 -13.73
C GLY A 81 3.54 18.20 -13.12
N PHE A 82 3.14 16.96 -12.81
CA PHE A 82 1.91 16.65 -12.10
C PHE A 82 2.21 16.27 -10.64
N SER A 83 1.29 16.60 -9.73
CA SER A 83 1.42 16.14 -8.35
C SER A 83 0.99 14.68 -8.23
N ASN A 84 1.55 13.96 -7.27
CA ASN A 84 1.23 12.55 -7.07
C ASN A 84 -0.28 12.34 -6.90
N ILE A 85 -0.98 13.26 -6.23
CA ILE A 85 -2.44 13.14 -6.05
C ILE A 85 -3.22 13.40 -7.34
N ASP A 86 -2.77 14.30 -8.22
CA ASP A 86 -3.40 14.52 -9.52
C ASP A 86 -3.31 13.25 -10.38
N GLU A 87 -2.15 12.60 -10.35
CA GLU A 87 -1.90 11.36 -11.07
C GLU A 87 -2.70 10.18 -10.51
N ILE A 88 -2.72 10.00 -9.19
CA ILE A 88 -3.51 8.95 -8.53
C ILE A 88 -4.99 9.09 -8.89
N ASN A 89 -5.53 10.31 -8.86
CA ASN A 89 -6.91 10.60 -9.25
C ASN A 89 -7.16 10.36 -10.75
N ALA A 90 -6.15 10.58 -11.60
CA ALA A 90 -6.21 10.30 -13.04
C ALA A 90 -5.93 8.83 -13.39
N LEU A 91 -5.68 7.98 -12.38
CA LEU A 91 -5.24 6.59 -12.55
C LEU A 91 -3.95 6.47 -13.37
N THR A 92 -2.99 7.36 -13.16
CA THR A 92 -1.64 7.31 -13.73
C THR A 92 -0.58 7.05 -12.64
N PHE A 93 0.62 6.60 -13.02
CA PHE A 93 1.64 6.18 -12.08
C PHE A 93 2.58 7.32 -11.65
N PRO A 94 2.51 7.81 -10.39
CA PRO A 94 3.34 8.93 -9.88
C PRO A 94 4.85 8.68 -9.78
N GLY A 95 5.31 7.53 -10.25
CA GLY A 95 6.72 7.16 -10.30
C GLY A 95 7.23 6.92 -11.70
N ASP A 96 6.44 7.19 -12.74
CA ASP A 96 6.77 7.04 -14.15
C ASP A 96 6.40 8.30 -14.94
N ALA A 97 7.40 9.16 -15.20
CA ALA A 97 7.25 10.42 -15.93
C ALA A 97 6.76 10.30 -17.39
N ASN A 98 6.44 9.09 -17.87
CA ASN A 98 5.80 8.85 -19.17
C ASN A 98 4.33 8.41 -19.04
N ASP A 99 3.80 8.27 -17.82
CA ASP A 99 2.42 7.91 -17.52
C ASP A 99 1.79 9.01 -16.68
N PHE A 100 1.31 10.05 -17.36
CA PHE A 100 0.80 11.27 -16.73
C PHE A 100 -0.59 11.64 -17.27
N PRO A 101 -1.35 12.46 -16.53
CA PRO A 101 -2.65 12.93 -16.98
C PRO A 101 -2.53 13.68 -18.31
N GLU A 102 -3.38 13.35 -19.28
CA GLU A 102 -3.47 14.19 -20.48
C GLU A 102 -3.98 15.59 -20.06
N PRO A 103 -3.36 16.68 -20.54
CA PRO A 103 -3.89 18.01 -20.31
C PRO A 103 -5.32 18.05 -20.86
N VAL A 104 -6.31 18.28 -19.99
CA VAL A 104 -7.68 18.56 -20.45
C VAL A 104 -7.56 19.77 -21.37
N PRO A 105 -7.94 19.67 -22.65
CA PRO A 105 -7.92 20.81 -23.54
C PRO A 105 -8.74 21.90 -22.89
N GLU A 106 -8.08 22.97 -22.47
CA GLU A 106 -8.71 24.13 -21.86
C GLU A 106 -9.75 24.60 -22.87
N LEU A 107 -11.03 24.32 -22.60
CA LEU A 107 -12.12 24.75 -23.46
C LEU A 107 -12.05 26.26 -23.43
N ILE A 108 -11.51 26.82 -24.51
CA ILE A 108 -11.37 28.25 -24.72
C ILE A 108 -12.78 28.80 -24.54
N SER A 109 -13.05 29.39 -23.37
CA SER A 109 -14.24 30.19 -23.18
C SER A 109 -14.01 31.40 -24.08
N GLU A 110 -14.59 31.35 -25.28
CA GLU A 110 -14.67 32.53 -26.12
C GLU A 110 -15.27 33.66 -25.24
N PRO A 111 -14.66 34.87 -25.25
CA PRO A 111 -15.16 35.96 -24.44
C PRO A 111 -16.59 36.25 -24.87
N ILE A 112 -17.54 35.98 -23.97
CA ILE A 112 -18.96 36.25 -24.19
C ILE A 112 -19.13 37.76 -24.12
N ASP A 113 -18.99 38.43 -25.27
CA ASP A 113 -19.36 39.83 -25.42
C ASP A 113 -20.87 39.97 -25.19
N ASN A 114 -21.21 40.49 -24.00
CA ASN A 114 -22.37 41.31 -23.71
C ASN A 114 -23.76 40.75 -24.11
N VAL A 115 -24.39 39.97 -23.22
CA VAL A 115 -25.84 39.68 -23.29
C VAL A 115 -26.60 40.65 -22.39
N THR A 116 -27.39 41.49 -23.05
CA THR A 116 -28.46 42.31 -22.46
C THR A 116 -29.52 41.39 -21.86
N GLU A 117 -29.84 41.66 -20.60
CA GLU A 117 -30.84 41.00 -19.76
C GLU A 117 -32.24 41.04 -20.41
N ALA A 118 -32.83 39.87 -20.63
CA ALA A 118 -34.27 39.71 -20.87
C ALA A 118 -34.80 38.55 -20.00
N PRO A 119 -36.05 38.63 -19.50
CA PRO A 119 -36.49 37.87 -18.35
C PRO A 119 -36.96 36.45 -18.72
N VAL A 120 -36.50 35.51 -17.90
CA VAL A 120 -37.18 34.29 -17.41
C VAL A 120 -38.55 33.99 -18.02
N GLU A 121 -38.63 32.92 -18.82
CA GLU A 121 -39.82 32.08 -18.85
C GLU A 121 -39.46 30.63 -18.54
N GLU A 122 -40.08 30.19 -17.46
CA GLU A 122 -40.16 28.87 -16.86
C GLU A 122 -40.88 27.91 -17.80
N MET A 123 -40.25 26.80 -18.19
CA MET A 123 -40.97 25.61 -18.63
C MET A 123 -40.33 24.35 -18.04
N ILE A 124 -41.09 23.77 -17.13
CA ILE A 124 -40.99 22.42 -16.56
C ILE A 124 -41.14 21.39 -17.70
N ASP A 125 -40.25 20.40 -17.76
CA ASP A 125 -40.69 19.05 -18.11
C ASP A 125 -39.89 17.98 -17.35
N ASN A 126 -40.65 17.02 -16.87
CA ASN A 126 -40.32 15.97 -15.94
C ASN A 126 -40.38 14.67 -16.74
N GLN A 127 -39.24 14.01 -17.00
CA GLN A 127 -39.26 12.70 -17.62
C GLN A 127 -38.40 11.68 -16.88
N SER A 128 -39.10 11.02 -15.96
CA SER A 128 -38.88 9.65 -15.49
C SER A 128 -38.48 8.72 -16.63
N ILE A 129 -37.38 7.97 -16.46
CA ILE A 129 -37.12 6.75 -17.21
C ILE A 129 -36.94 5.61 -16.22
N GLU A 130 -37.72 4.58 -16.49
CA GLU A 130 -38.03 3.38 -15.72
C GLU A 130 -36.83 2.41 -15.60
N GLU A 131 -36.84 1.66 -14.51
CA GLU A 131 -36.10 0.42 -14.31
C GLU A 131 -36.43 -0.62 -15.40
N PRO A 132 -35.51 -1.59 -15.62
CA PRO A 132 -35.95 -2.95 -15.86
C PRO A 132 -35.32 -3.96 -14.89
N ILE A 133 -36.21 -4.53 -14.08
CA ILE A 133 -36.31 -5.94 -13.65
C ILE A 133 -36.02 -6.86 -14.88
N VAL A 134 -35.43 -8.06 -14.88
CA VAL A 134 -35.46 -9.26 -14.03
C VAL A 134 -34.35 -10.21 -14.54
N ASN A 135 -33.70 -11.02 -13.68
CA ASN A 135 -33.70 -12.51 -13.73
C ASN A 135 -32.55 -13.14 -12.93
N GLU A 136 -32.90 -13.54 -11.71
CA GLU A 136 -32.83 -14.92 -11.19
C GLU A 136 -31.85 -15.90 -11.87
N THR A 137 -30.86 -16.38 -11.12
CA THR A 137 -30.38 -17.75 -11.23
C THR A 137 -29.98 -18.24 -9.83
N GLN A 138 -30.76 -19.20 -9.35
CA GLN A 138 -30.50 -20.07 -8.21
C GLN A 138 -29.32 -20.99 -8.54
N GLU A 139 -28.34 -21.08 -7.65
CA GLU A 139 -27.45 -22.24 -7.58
C GLU A 139 -27.37 -22.73 -6.12
N GLU A 140 -28.12 -23.81 -5.92
CA GLU A 140 -27.86 -24.99 -5.11
C GLU A 140 -26.85 -24.91 -3.94
N THR A 141 -27.42 -25.05 -2.74
CA THR A 141 -26.97 -25.82 -1.58
C THR A 141 -25.62 -26.55 -1.68
N THR A 142 -24.71 -26.24 -0.77
CA THR A 142 -23.89 -27.25 -0.09
C THR A 142 -23.71 -26.87 1.37
N THR A 143 -24.12 -27.79 2.24
CA THR A 143 -24.08 -27.77 3.69
C THR A 143 -22.70 -28.20 4.20
N GLU A 144 -22.38 -27.76 5.41
CA GLU A 144 -21.31 -28.22 6.33
C GLU A 144 -19.93 -27.61 6.03
N GLU A 145 -19.20 -27.00 6.96
CA GLU A 145 -19.07 -27.37 8.37
C GLU A 145 -18.58 -26.17 9.20
N GLN A 146 -19.15 -26.08 10.39
CA GLN A 146 -18.81 -25.18 11.48
C GLN A 146 -17.38 -25.45 11.96
N SER A 147 -16.51 -24.44 11.94
CA SER A 147 -15.27 -24.48 12.74
C SER A 147 -15.18 -23.19 13.55
N GLU A 148 -15.20 -23.42 14.85
CA GLU A 148 -15.18 -22.46 15.93
C GLU A 148 -13.96 -21.54 15.86
N GLU A 149 -14.24 -20.30 16.21
CA GLU A 149 -13.36 -19.33 16.84
C GLU A 149 -12.23 -20.00 17.65
N THR A 150 -10.99 -19.77 17.23
CA THR A 150 -9.88 -19.70 18.18
C THR A 150 -8.91 -18.63 17.73
N THR A 151 -9.11 -17.44 18.30
CA THR A 151 -8.11 -16.38 18.39
C THR A 151 -6.90 -16.95 19.13
N THR A 152 -5.93 -17.46 18.38
CA THR A 152 -4.57 -17.60 18.89
C THR A 152 -3.80 -16.38 18.42
N GLU A 153 -3.66 -15.42 19.33
CA GLU A 153 -2.55 -14.48 19.29
C GLU A 153 -1.29 -15.29 18.98
N GLN A 154 -0.73 -15.09 17.78
CA GLN A 154 0.61 -15.54 17.48
C GLN A 154 1.57 -14.63 18.24
N GLN A 155 1.64 -14.82 19.56
CA GLN A 155 2.73 -14.36 20.38
C GLN A 155 3.95 -15.12 19.85
N SER A 156 4.68 -14.47 18.93
CA SER A 156 6.00 -14.89 18.48
C SER A 156 6.76 -15.36 19.74
N PRO A 157 7.24 -16.62 19.81
CA PRO A 157 7.96 -17.09 20.98
C PRO A 157 9.21 -16.21 21.10
N GLY A 158 9.10 -15.25 22.01
CA GLY A 158 10.09 -14.22 22.22
C GLY A 158 11.42 -14.88 22.53
N PHE A 159 12.47 -14.22 22.08
CA PHE A 159 13.88 -14.49 22.37
C PHE A 159 14.21 -14.68 23.87
N GLU A 160 13.25 -14.46 24.78
CA GLU A 160 13.38 -14.70 26.22
C GLU A 160 13.69 -16.14 26.60
N VAL A 161 13.09 -17.15 25.95
CA VAL A 161 13.35 -18.56 26.31
C VAL A 161 14.81 -18.94 26.00
N ILE A 162 15.35 -18.40 24.89
CA ILE A 162 16.73 -18.67 24.48
C ILE A 162 17.71 -18.00 25.44
N LEU A 163 17.45 -16.77 25.87
CA LEU A 163 18.29 -16.06 26.85
C LEU A 163 18.21 -16.69 28.25
N ALA A 164 17.04 -17.16 28.67
CA ALA A 164 16.87 -17.86 29.96
C ALA A 164 17.68 -19.16 30.00
N ILE A 165 17.62 -19.98 28.94
CA ILE A 165 18.37 -21.25 28.86
C ILE A 165 19.88 -20.99 28.81
N ALA A 166 20.33 -20.02 28.00
CA ALA A 166 21.75 -19.67 27.90
C ALA A 166 22.32 -19.07 29.21
N GLY A 167 21.52 -18.26 29.92
CA GLY A 167 21.88 -17.70 31.22
C GLY A 167 22.05 -18.77 32.29
N ILE A 168 21.10 -19.72 32.39
CA ILE A 168 21.16 -20.82 33.36
C ILE A 168 22.37 -21.72 33.10
N LEU A 169 22.65 -22.06 31.83
CA LEU A 169 23.82 -22.88 31.48
C LEU A 169 25.15 -22.18 31.79
N SER A 170 25.22 -20.86 31.62
CA SER A 170 26.42 -20.06 31.92
C SER A 170 26.70 -19.99 33.43
N VAL A 171 25.67 -19.85 34.26
CA VAL A 171 25.80 -19.86 35.74
C VAL A 171 26.23 -21.24 36.25
N VAL A 172 25.65 -22.32 35.72
CA VAL A 172 26.02 -23.69 36.08
C VAL A 172 27.46 -24.02 35.67
N TYR A 173 27.91 -23.52 34.52
CA TYR A 173 29.29 -23.73 34.05
C TYR A 173 30.31 -22.96 34.88
N LEU A 174 30.01 -21.72 35.28
CA LEU A 174 30.88 -20.91 36.15
C LEU A 174 31.00 -21.47 37.58
N LYS A 175 29.96 -22.14 38.09
CA LYS A 175 30.01 -22.81 39.40
C LYS A 175 30.78 -24.13 39.41
N ARG A 176 31.07 -24.72 38.24
CA ARG A 176 31.77 -26.01 38.10
C ARG A 176 33.27 -25.88 37.83
N LYS A 177 33.81 -24.66 37.86
CA LYS A 177 35.24 -24.37 37.72
C LYS A 177 35.76 -23.72 38.99
#